data_AF-X1V8P2-F1
#
_entry.id   AF-X1V8P2-F1
#
_cell.length_a   1.000
_cell.length_b   1.000
_cell.length_c   1.000
_cell.angle_alpha   90.00
_cell.angle_beta   90.00
_cell.angle_gamma   90.00
#
_symmetry.space_group_name_H-M   'P 1'
#
loop_
_entity.id
_entity.type
_entity.pdbx_description
1 polymer ?
#
loop_
_entity_poly.entity_id
_entity_poly.type
_entity_poly.pdbx_seq_one_letter_code
_entity_poly.pdbx_strand_id
1 'polypeptide(L)'
;MFFDGALASNTETDEEIYVKPISKHLVRQIVDFVHLNQINIDLYSATRYFIERETWTSDIRRQFFGLQPTIMDFTQLWLKERIIKGTLVVRSAEERAKADSFRLQFKDSLSFSWTKTPAYPDVDFINVVDPEVSKGNALEALASYMGIPLTEVMVIGDGTNDISLFALAGLSVAMGNAPPEVKAVANYITLDVDHSGVAAAINRFLL
;
A
#
# COMPACT_ATOMS: atom_id res chain seq x y z
N MET A 1 -9.16 2.94 -4.30
CA MET A 1 -8.08 1.93 -4.38
C MET A 1 -7.13 2.17 -3.21
N PHE A 2 -6.78 1.12 -2.47
CA PHE A 2 -6.04 1.20 -1.21
C PHE A 2 -4.90 0.16 -1.19
N PHE A 3 -3.94 0.35 -0.27
CA PHE A 3 -2.89 -0.63 0.03
C PHE A 3 -2.07 -1.10 -1.18
N ASP A 4 -1.50 -0.17 -1.95
CA ASP A 4 -0.72 -0.45 -3.17
C ASP A 4 -1.48 -1.24 -4.26
N GLY A 5 -2.82 -1.26 -4.20
CA GLY A 5 -3.66 -2.02 -5.11
C GLY A 5 -4.15 -3.35 -4.53
N ALA A 6 -3.84 -3.69 -3.28
CA ALA A 6 -4.38 -4.91 -2.66
C ALA A 6 -5.91 -4.86 -2.47
N LEU A 7 -6.51 -3.67 -2.54
CA LEU A 7 -7.96 -3.46 -2.42
C LEU A 7 -8.45 -2.35 -3.38
N ALA A 8 -9.50 -2.64 -4.13
CA ALA A 8 -10.39 -1.65 -4.72
C ALA A 8 -11.80 -1.88 -4.19
N SER A 9 -12.44 -0.81 -3.70
CA SER A 9 -13.80 -0.87 -3.16
C SER A 9 -14.62 0.31 -3.65
N ASN A 10 -15.93 0.10 -3.70
CA ASN A 10 -16.91 1.17 -3.85
C ASN A 10 -17.07 1.86 -2.49
N THR A 11 -16.84 3.18 -2.45
CA THR A 11 -16.88 3.96 -1.20
C THR A 11 -18.28 4.29 -0.72
N GLU A 12 -19.31 4.09 -1.55
CA GLU A 12 -20.71 4.33 -1.17
C GLU A 12 -21.37 3.08 -0.61
N THR A 13 -21.01 1.90 -1.12
CA THR A 13 -21.63 0.62 -0.77
C THR A 13 -20.74 -0.29 0.07
N ASP A 14 -19.48 0.08 0.27
CA ASP A 14 -18.41 -0.76 0.84
C ASP A 14 -18.19 -2.09 0.08
N GLU A 15 -18.70 -2.20 -1.16
CA GLU A 15 -18.49 -3.38 -2.00
C GLU A 15 -17.03 -3.51 -2.40
N GLU A 16 -16.43 -4.68 -2.13
CA GLU A 16 -15.10 -5.01 -2.59
C GLU A 16 -15.12 -5.39 -4.07
N ILE A 17 -14.61 -4.50 -4.92
CA ILE A 17 -14.50 -4.71 -6.37
C ILE A 17 -13.31 -5.63 -6.70
N TYR A 18 -12.20 -5.45 -5.98
CA TYR A 18 -10.99 -6.25 -6.11
C TYR A 18 -10.31 -6.40 -4.76
N VAL A 19 -9.85 -7.61 -4.45
CA VAL A 19 -9.06 -7.87 -3.26
C VAL A 19 -8.01 -8.94 -3.54
N LYS A 20 -6.74 -8.65 -3.23
CA LYS A 20 -5.66 -9.62 -3.30
C LYS A 20 -5.08 -9.86 -1.91
N PRO A 21 -5.51 -10.93 -1.23
CA PRO A 21 -5.02 -11.25 0.10
C PRO A 21 -3.68 -11.98 0.07
N ILE A 22 -2.92 -11.84 1.15
CA ILE A 22 -1.80 -12.73 1.46
C ILE A 22 -2.41 -14.10 1.80
N SER A 23 -1.87 -15.18 1.21
CA SER A 23 -2.42 -16.53 1.41
C SER A 23 -2.43 -16.91 2.90
N LYS A 24 -3.45 -17.67 3.35
CA LYS A 24 -3.59 -18.10 4.76
C LYS A 24 -2.34 -18.82 5.28
N HIS A 25 -1.73 -19.65 4.44
CA HIS A 25 -0.50 -20.35 4.75
C HIS A 25 0.64 -19.37 5.03
N LEU A 26 0.79 -18.35 4.18
CA LEU A 26 1.84 -17.36 4.32
C LEU A 26 1.58 -16.42 5.51
N VAL A 27 0.33 -16.04 5.77
CA VAL A 27 -0.04 -15.28 6.99
C VAL A 27 0.34 -16.08 8.25
N ARG A 28 0.08 -17.40 8.28
CA ARG A 28 0.54 -18.25 9.39
C ARG A 28 2.06 -18.21 9.54
N GLN A 29 2.81 -18.38 8.46
CA GLN A 29 4.29 -18.34 8.51
C GLN A 29 4.80 -16.98 8.98
N ILE A 30 4.17 -15.88 8.56
CA ILE A 30 4.47 -14.52 9.02
C ILE A 30 4.27 -14.44 10.53
N VAL A 31 3.10 -14.85 11.04
CA VAL A 31 2.78 -14.83 12.47
C VAL A 31 3.79 -15.66 13.28
N ASP A 32 4.02 -16.91 12.87
CA ASP A 32 4.99 -17.80 13.52
C ASP A 32 6.39 -17.16 13.58
N PHE A 33 6.83 -16.52 12.49
CA PHE A 33 8.14 -15.88 12.40
C PHE A 33 8.25 -14.61 13.28
N VAL A 34 7.25 -13.73 13.24
CA VAL A 34 7.29 -12.49 14.03
C VAL A 34 7.21 -12.75 15.53
N HIS A 35 6.47 -13.78 15.94
CA HIS A 35 6.43 -14.25 17.34
C HIS A 35 7.80 -14.77 17.79
N LEU A 36 8.41 -15.68 17.01
CA LEU A 36 9.71 -16.26 17.33
C LEU A 36 10.82 -15.20 17.43
N ASN A 37 10.77 -14.18 16.58
CA ASN A 37 11.81 -13.15 16.49
C ASN A 37 11.46 -11.85 17.22
N GLN A 38 10.35 -11.81 17.97
CA GLN A 38 9.87 -10.64 18.71
C GLN A 38 9.78 -9.38 17.85
N ILE A 39 9.18 -9.52 16.66
CA ILE A 39 8.97 -8.45 15.69
C ILE A 39 7.54 -7.93 15.83
N ASN A 40 7.38 -6.60 15.88
CA ASN A 40 6.05 -5.99 15.81
C ASN A 40 5.64 -5.85 14.34
N ILE A 41 4.45 -6.35 13.99
CA ILE A 41 3.86 -6.14 12.68
C ILE A 41 2.39 -5.73 12.84
N ASP A 42 2.01 -4.73 12.06
CA ASP A 42 0.64 -4.28 11.89
C ASP A 42 0.00 -5.10 10.77
N LEU A 43 -1.19 -5.68 10.97
CA LEU A 43 -1.89 -6.44 9.92
C LEU A 43 -3.21 -5.76 9.56
N TYR A 44 -3.61 -5.88 8.30
CA TYR A 44 -4.81 -5.22 7.78
C TYR A 44 -5.67 -6.23 7.02
N SER A 45 -6.97 -6.21 7.29
CA SER A 45 -7.99 -6.70 6.36
C SER A 45 -8.55 -5.53 5.56
N ALA A 46 -9.56 -5.79 4.72
CA ALA A 46 -10.21 -4.73 3.96
C ALA A 46 -10.89 -3.67 4.85
N THR A 47 -11.33 -4.06 6.05
CA THR A 47 -12.15 -3.21 6.92
C THR A 47 -11.51 -2.92 8.28
N ARG A 48 -10.47 -3.65 8.66
CA ARG A 48 -9.87 -3.54 10.00
C ARG A 48 -8.35 -3.52 9.95
N TYR A 49 -7.81 -2.85 10.96
CA TYR A 49 -6.40 -2.78 11.28
C TYR A 49 -6.17 -3.49 12.62
N PHE A 50 -5.21 -4.40 12.68
CA PHE A 50 -4.93 -5.27 13.81
C PHE A 50 -3.51 -5.07 14.33
N ILE A 51 -3.37 -5.10 15.66
CA ILE A 51 -2.10 -5.17 16.38
C ILE A 51 -2.21 -6.16 17.53
N GLU A 52 -1.09 -6.74 17.95
CA GLU A 52 -1.08 -7.60 19.15
C GLU A 52 -0.92 -6.82 20.46
N ARG A 53 -0.26 -5.65 20.38
CA ARG A 53 0.01 -4.78 21.52
C ARG A 53 0.12 -3.34 21.07
N GLU A 54 -0.24 -2.42 21.95
CA GLU A 54 0.04 -1.01 21.72
C GLU A 54 1.54 -0.75 21.74
N THR A 55 1.98 0.09 20.81
CA THR A 55 3.34 0.60 20.73
C THR A 55 3.29 2.08 20.37
N TRP A 56 4.43 2.75 20.35
CA TRP A 56 4.52 4.14 19.89
C TRP A 56 3.97 4.32 18.45
N THR A 57 3.96 3.27 17.63
CA THR A 57 3.47 3.31 16.24
C THR A 57 1.95 3.34 16.19
N SER A 58 1.26 2.66 17.12
CA SER A 58 -0.19 2.73 17.23
C SER A 58 -0.65 4.11 17.68
N ASP A 59 0.14 4.83 18.47
CA ASP A 59 -0.14 6.22 18.84
C ASP A 59 -0.05 7.15 17.65
N ILE A 60 0.99 7.01 16.82
CA ILE A 60 1.11 7.76 15.56
C ILE A 60 -0.11 7.51 14.68
N ARG A 61 -0.54 6.25 14.55
CA ARG A 61 -1.71 5.91 13.72
C ARG A 61 -3.01 6.47 14.25
N ARG A 62 -3.20 6.46 15.57
CA ARG A 62 -4.38 7.02 16.22
C ARG A 62 -4.41 8.55 16.10
N GLN A 63 -3.30 9.22 16.40
CA GLN A 63 -3.23 10.69 16.44
C GLN A 63 -3.17 11.33 15.05
N PHE A 64 -2.45 10.71 14.11
CA PHE A 64 -2.22 11.31 12.79
C PHE A 64 -3.18 10.80 11.72
N PHE A 65 -3.51 9.50 11.73
CA PHE A 65 -4.37 8.89 10.71
C PHE A 65 -5.81 8.61 11.20
N GLY A 66 -6.11 8.85 12.48
CA GLY A 66 -7.44 8.57 13.05
C GLY A 66 -7.80 7.09 13.09
N LEU A 67 -6.84 6.19 12.90
CA LEU A 67 -7.07 4.75 12.81
C LEU A 67 -7.08 4.12 14.20
N GLN A 68 -8.19 3.47 14.56
CA GLN A 68 -8.30 2.71 15.80
C GLN A 68 -7.95 1.24 15.54
N PRO A 69 -6.92 0.69 16.22
CA PRO A 69 -6.58 -0.72 16.08
C PRO A 69 -7.58 -1.63 16.77
N THR A 70 -7.80 -2.80 16.18
CA THR A 70 -8.33 -3.96 16.90
C THR A 70 -7.15 -4.70 17.55
N ILE A 71 -7.06 -4.64 18.88
CA ILE A 71 -6.01 -5.33 19.63
C ILE A 71 -6.41 -6.80 19.78
N MET A 72 -5.59 -7.73 19.29
CA MET A 72 -5.84 -9.17 19.43
C MET A 72 -4.57 -10.00 19.27
N ASP A 73 -4.57 -11.19 19.88
CA ASP A 73 -3.59 -12.24 19.63
C ASP A 73 -3.68 -12.73 18.17
N PHE A 74 -2.54 -12.74 17.47
CA PHE A 74 -2.48 -13.20 16.08
C PHE A 74 -2.48 -14.71 15.94
N THR A 75 -2.46 -15.46 17.04
CA THR A 75 -2.64 -16.91 17.04
C THR A 75 -3.92 -17.28 16.29
N GLN A 76 -3.77 -18.02 15.19
CA GLN A 76 -4.84 -18.43 14.29
C GLN A 76 -5.59 -17.30 13.56
N LEU A 77 -5.02 -16.09 13.47
CA LEU A 77 -5.63 -14.95 12.77
C LEU A 77 -6.04 -15.29 11.33
N TRP A 78 -5.23 -16.06 10.61
CA TRP A 78 -5.49 -16.49 9.22
C TRP A 78 -6.75 -17.36 9.05
N LEU A 79 -7.30 -17.91 10.13
CA LEU A 79 -8.57 -18.63 10.12
C LEU A 79 -9.78 -17.69 10.26
N LYS A 80 -9.56 -16.51 10.85
CA LYS A 80 -10.60 -15.53 11.21
C LYS A 80 -10.67 -14.36 10.24
N GLU A 81 -9.53 -13.96 9.68
CA GLU A 81 -9.38 -12.75 8.88
C GLU A 81 -8.75 -13.02 7.52
N ARG A 82 -9.19 -12.27 6.52
CA ARG A 82 -8.52 -12.18 5.22
C ARG A 82 -7.55 -10.99 5.25
N ILE A 83 -6.28 -11.30 5.50
CA ILE A 83 -5.21 -10.30 5.59
C ILE A 83 -4.76 -9.91 4.18
N ILE A 84 -4.72 -8.60 3.92
CA ILE A 84 -4.38 -8.02 2.62
C ILE A 84 -3.06 -7.24 2.66
N LYS A 85 -2.62 -6.84 3.85
CA LYS A 85 -1.39 -6.07 4.03
C LYS A 85 -0.81 -6.29 5.43
N GLY A 86 0.52 -6.27 5.50
CA GLY A 86 1.30 -6.07 6.72
C GLY A 86 2.05 -4.73 6.70
N THR A 87 2.42 -4.21 7.86
CA THR A 87 3.36 -3.09 7.96
C THR A 87 4.32 -3.29 9.12
N LEU A 88 5.61 -3.26 8.82
CA LEU A 88 6.66 -3.13 9.83
C LEU A 88 7.00 -1.65 9.96
N VAL A 89 7.21 -1.19 11.19
CA VAL A 89 7.63 0.19 11.46
C VAL A 89 9.00 0.15 12.09
N VAL A 90 9.92 0.92 11.52
CA VAL A 90 11.34 0.86 11.88
C VAL A 90 11.85 2.26 12.19
N ARG A 91 12.43 2.43 13.38
CA ARG A 91 13.06 3.67 13.82
C ARG A 91 14.47 3.44 14.39
N SER A 92 14.70 2.28 15.00
CA SER A 92 15.97 1.91 15.63
C SER A 92 16.79 0.93 14.78
N ALA A 93 18.09 0.81 15.09
CA ALA A 93 18.96 -0.17 14.47
C ALA A 93 18.52 -1.63 14.76
N GLU A 94 17.94 -1.88 15.94
CA GLU A 94 17.40 -3.19 16.30
C GLU A 94 16.18 -3.55 15.45
N GLU A 95 15.21 -2.63 15.34
CA GLU A 95 14.04 -2.81 14.48
C GLU A 95 14.46 -2.99 13.01
N ARG A 96 15.52 -2.29 12.56
CA ARG A 96 16.08 -2.48 11.22
C ARG A 96 16.59 -3.88 11.01
N ALA A 97 17.41 -4.40 11.91
CA ALA A 97 17.95 -5.76 11.82
C ALA A 97 16.82 -6.81 11.81
N LYS A 98 15.79 -6.61 12.63
CA LYS A 98 14.58 -7.46 12.66
C LYS A 98 13.82 -7.42 11.34
N ALA A 99 13.57 -6.22 10.80
CA ALA A 99 12.89 -6.05 9.52
C ALA A 99 13.69 -6.62 8.34
N ASP A 100 15.01 -6.50 8.35
CA ASP A 100 15.88 -7.10 7.33
C ASP A 100 15.87 -8.62 7.39
N SER A 101 15.86 -9.21 8.59
CA SER A 101 15.68 -10.65 8.78
C SER A 101 14.32 -11.14 8.26
N PHE A 102 13.25 -10.41 8.59
CA PHE A 102 11.91 -10.69 8.05
C PHE A 102 11.89 -10.64 6.52
N ARG A 103 12.46 -9.57 5.94
CA ARG A 103 12.54 -9.42 4.48
C ARG A 103 13.33 -10.56 3.85
N LEU A 104 14.47 -10.94 4.41
CA LEU A 104 15.30 -12.01 3.87
C LEU A 104 14.55 -13.35 3.88
N GLN A 105 13.76 -13.62 4.92
CA GLN A 105 12.95 -14.83 5.04
C GLN A 105 11.84 -14.90 3.97
N PHE A 106 11.22 -13.77 3.63
CA PHE A 106 10.01 -13.74 2.79
C PHE A 106 10.20 -13.06 1.43
N LYS A 107 11.44 -12.73 1.03
CA LYS A 107 11.74 -11.99 -0.22
C LYS A 107 11.17 -12.61 -1.49
N ASP A 108 11.02 -13.94 -1.52
CA ASP A 108 10.56 -14.70 -2.69
C ASP A 108 9.06 -15.00 -2.63
N SER A 109 8.37 -14.55 -1.57
CA SER A 109 6.96 -14.86 -1.31
C SER A 109 6.11 -13.63 -0.98
N LEU A 110 6.72 -12.48 -0.73
CA LEU A 110 6.05 -11.21 -0.43
C LEU A 110 6.69 -10.08 -1.21
N SER A 111 5.88 -9.07 -1.53
CA SER A 111 6.37 -7.79 -2.04
C SER A 111 6.52 -6.79 -0.89
N PHE A 112 7.57 -5.97 -0.97
CA PHE A 112 7.93 -4.99 0.05
C PHE A 112 8.04 -3.61 -0.56
N SER A 113 7.39 -2.61 0.04
CA SER A 113 7.54 -1.20 -0.35
C SER A 113 7.90 -0.35 0.88
N TRP A 114 8.83 0.59 0.70
CA TRP A 114 9.26 1.50 1.75
C TRP A 114 8.54 2.83 1.57
N THR A 115 8.00 3.35 2.65
CA THR A 115 7.34 4.64 2.67
C THR A 115 7.87 5.45 3.85
N LYS A 116 8.15 6.71 3.58
CA LYS A 116 8.45 7.71 4.60
C LYS A 116 7.32 8.73 4.66
N THR A 117 7.10 9.29 5.84
CA THR A 117 6.20 10.43 6.03
C THR A 117 7.03 11.63 6.48
N PRO A 118 6.84 12.83 5.90
CA PRO A 118 7.53 14.04 6.35
C PRO A 118 7.31 14.36 7.84
N ALA A 119 6.20 13.93 8.42
CA ALA A 119 5.90 14.13 9.85
C ALA A 119 6.81 13.30 10.78
N TYR A 120 7.39 12.20 10.27
CA TYR A 120 8.27 11.29 11.02
C TYR A 120 9.43 10.82 10.12
N PRO A 121 10.39 11.71 9.80
CA PRO A 121 11.41 11.46 8.77
C PRO A 121 12.41 10.34 9.16
N ASP A 122 12.56 10.09 10.46
CA ASP A 122 13.41 9.05 11.04
C ASP A 122 12.70 7.69 11.13
N VAL A 123 11.47 7.59 10.63
CA VAL A 123 10.64 6.37 10.69
C VAL A 123 10.42 5.84 9.28
N ASP A 124 10.77 4.58 9.08
CA ASP A 124 10.43 3.84 7.87
C ASP A 124 9.22 2.95 8.10
N PHE A 125 8.25 3.03 7.18
CA PHE A 125 7.15 2.10 7.08
C PHE A 125 7.46 1.13 5.95
N ILE A 126 7.51 -0.16 6.26
CA ILE A 126 7.73 -1.22 5.28
C ILE A 126 6.40 -1.92 5.09
N ASN A 127 5.73 -1.63 3.99
CA ASN A 127 4.51 -2.31 3.61
C ASN A 127 4.85 -3.70 3.07
N VAL A 128 4.04 -4.67 3.43
CA VAL A 128 4.18 -6.06 3.03
C VAL A 128 2.87 -6.50 2.41
N VAL A 129 2.90 -6.95 1.15
CA VAL A 129 1.71 -7.36 0.41
C VAL A 129 1.99 -8.64 -0.37
N ASP A 130 0.95 -9.25 -0.91
CA ASP A 130 1.11 -10.39 -1.82
C ASP A 130 1.91 -9.97 -3.09
N PRO A 131 2.78 -10.83 -3.65
CA PRO A 131 3.62 -10.47 -4.80
C PRO A 131 2.86 -10.04 -6.06
N GLU A 132 1.62 -10.47 -6.22
CA GLU A 132 0.79 -10.09 -7.38
C GLU A 132 0.04 -8.77 -7.18
N VAL A 133 0.18 -8.12 -6.01
CA VAL A 133 -0.41 -6.80 -5.76
C VAL A 133 0.26 -5.75 -6.63
N SER A 134 -0.56 -5.06 -7.41
CA SER A 134 -0.17 -3.84 -8.10
C SER A 134 -1.36 -2.90 -8.23
N LYS A 135 -1.11 -1.60 -8.28
CA LYS A 135 -2.14 -0.60 -8.56
C LYS A 135 -2.76 -0.80 -9.95
N GLY A 136 -1.97 -1.28 -10.92
CA GLY A 136 -2.45 -1.63 -12.26
C GLY A 136 -3.53 -2.70 -12.27
N ASN A 137 -3.34 -3.82 -11.56
CA ASN A 137 -4.34 -4.90 -11.47
C ASN A 137 -5.65 -4.39 -10.84
N ALA A 138 -5.54 -3.56 -9.80
CA ALA A 138 -6.70 -2.96 -9.16
C ALA A 138 -7.41 -1.93 -10.07
N LEU A 139 -6.65 -1.21 -10.92
CA LEU A 139 -7.23 -0.29 -11.90
C LEU A 139 -8.00 -1.05 -12.98
N GLU A 140 -7.43 -2.13 -13.52
CA GLU A 140 -8.08 -2.95 -14.54
C GLU A 140 -9.42 -3.52 -14.02
N ALA A 141 -9.42 -4.08 -12.81
CA ALA A 141 -10.64 -4.57 -12.17
C ALA A 141 -11.66 -3.45 -11.95
N LEU A 142 -11.23 -2.26 -11.51
CA LEU A 142 -12.10 -1.12 -11.30
C LEU A 142 -12.71 -0.61 -12.62
N ALA A 143 -11.89 -0.43 -13.65
CA ALA A 143 -12.33 0.02 -14.97
C ALA A 143 -13.33 -0.97 -15.59
N SER A 144 -13.06 -2.28 -15.48
CA SER A 144 -13.97 -3.33 -15.91
C SER A 144 -15.30 -3.31 -15.15
N TYR A 145 -15.27 -3.11 -13.83
CA TYR A 145 -16.48 -3.00 -13.01
C TYR A 145 -17.35 -1.80 -13.41
N MET A 146 -16.70 -0.67 -13.74
CA MET A 146 -17.39 0.55 -14.18
C MET A 146 -17.81 0.52 -15.66
N GLY A 147 -17.40 -0.48 -16.44
CA GLY A 147 -17.62 -0.53 -17.88
C GLY A 147 -16.87 0.54 -18.66
N ILE A 148 -15.75 1.05 -18.11
CA ILE A 148 -14.93 2.10 -18.72
C ILE A 148 -13.71 1.46 -19.38
N PRO A 149 -13.47 1.68 -20.69
CA PRO A 149 -12.24 1.26 -21.34
C PRO A 149 -11.01 1.91 -20.69
N LEU A 150 -9.93 1.17 -20.48
CA LEU A 150 -8.68 1.72 -19.93
C LEU A 150 -8.12 2.89 -20.78
N THR A 151 -8.41 2.92 -22.08
CA THR A 151 -8.05 4.02 -23.00
C THR A 151 -8.75 5.35 -22.67
N GLU A 152 -9.84 5.32 -21.90
CA GLU A 152 -10.57 6.49 -21.41
C GLU A 152 -10.20 6.85 -19.97
N VAL A 153 -9.24 6.13 -19.38
CA VAL A 153 -8.75 6.38 -18.02
C VAL A 153 -7.54 7.30 -18.06
N MET A 154 -7.61 8.36 -17.26
CA MET A 154 -6.46 9.19 -16.89
C MET A 154 -5.97 8.82 -15.49
N VAL A 155 -4.66 8.62 -15.33
CA VAL A 155 -4.01 8.39 -14.03
C VAL A 155 -2.94 9.45 -13.77
N ILE A 156 -2.83 9.87 -12.51
CA ILE A 156 -1.80 10.81 -12.04
C ILE A 156 -1.07 10.14 -10.88
N GLY A 157 0.26 10.09 -10.93
CA GLY A 157 1.08 9.41 -9.93
C GLY A 157 2.46 10.02 -9.76
N ASP A 158 3.14 9.64 -8.69
CA ASP A 158 4.47 10.15 -8.34
C ASP A 158 5.40 9.08 -7.75
N GLY A 159 4.90 7.88 -7.48
CA GLY A 159 5.67 6.77 -6.93
C GLY A 159 6.00 5.69 -7.96
N THR A 160 7.00 4.88 -7.66
CA THR A 160 7.35 3.71 -8.50
C THR A 160 6.23 2.66 -8.53
N ASN A 161 5.40 2.59 -7.49
CA ASN A 161 4.18 1.78 -7.48
C ASN A 161 3.11 2.27 -8.47
N ASP A 162 3.19 3.50 -8.98
CA ASP A 162 2.28 4.05 -10.00
C ASP A 162 2.67 3.67 -11.43
N ILE A 163 3.89 3.18 -11.67
CA ILE A 163 4.34 2.75 -13.01
C ILE A 163 3.38 1.70 -13.61
N SER A 164 2.86 0.80 -12.77
CA SER A 164 1.86 -0.20 -13.18
C SER A 164 0.54 0.42 -13.67
N LEU A 165 0.15 1.60 -13.16
CA LEU A 165 -1.00 2.35 -13.67
C LEU A 165 -0.67 2.98 -15.03
N PHE A 166 0.54 3.52 -15.18
CA PHE A 166 0.93 4.29 -16.36
C PHE A 166 0.99 3.43 -17.62
N ALA A 167 1.36 2.15 -17.45
CA ALA A 167 1.39 1.18 -18.54
C ALA A 167 -0.01 0.79 -19.06
N LEU A 168 -1.06 0.98 -18.26
CA LEU A 168 -2.42 0.52 -18.58
C LEU A 168 -3.35 1.65 -19.02
N ALA A 169 -3.25 2.82 -18.39
CA ALA A 169 -4.14 3.94 -18.63
C ALA A 169 -3.93 4.59 -20.00
N GLY A 170 -5.01 5.08 -20.61
CA GLY A 170 -4.95 5.82 -21.88
C GLY A 170 -4.19 7.15 -21.78
N LEU A 171 -4.18 7.76 -20.59
CA LEU A 171 -3.35 8.92 -20.29
C LEU A 171 -2.70 8.78 -18.91
N SER A 172 -1.37 8.76 -18.88
CA SER A 172 -0.58 8.73 -17.65
C SER A 172 0.17 10.05 -17.43
N VAL A 173 0.07 10.58 -16.21
CA VAL A 173 0.71 11.84 -15.82
C VAL A 173 1.58 11.65 -14.59
N ALA A 174 2.87 11.94 -14.73
CA ALA A 174 3.79 12.00 -13.59
C ALA A 174 3.74 13.38 -12.93
N MET A 175 3.75 13.43 -11.59
CA MET A 175 3.93 14.67 -10.85
C MET A 175 5.34 15.24 -11.03
N GLY A 176 5.49 16.56 -10.86
CA GLY A 176 6.78 17.25 -10.97
C GLY A 176 7.81 16.79 -9.93
N ASN A 177 7.36 16.30 -8.76
CA ASN A 177 8.22 15.71 -7.72
C ASN A 177 8.51 14.21 -7.93
N ALA A 178 7.99 13.58 -8.99
CA ALA A 178 8.19 12.15 -9.22
C ALA A 178 9.66 11.81 -9.55
N PRO A 179 10.14 10.61 -9.21
CA PRO A 179 11.45 10.10 -9.60
C PRO A 179 11.65 10.08 -11.12
N PRO A 180 12.90 10.17 -11.61
CA PRO A 180 13.19 10.13 -13.04
C PRO A 180 12.62 8.90 -13.75
N GLU A 181 12.67 7.71 -13.15
CA GLU A 181 12.10 6.51 -13.77
C GLU A 181 10.57 6.57 -13.94
N VAL A 182 9.84 7.25 -13.05
CA VAL A 182 8.39 7.42 -13.14
C VAL A 182 8.04 8.43 -14.23
N LYS A 183 8.79 9.53 -14.30
CA LYS A 183 8.64 10.55 -15.35
C LYS A 183 8.93 10.01 -16.74
N ALA A 184 9.91 9.12 -16.87
CA ALA A 184 10.35 8.56 -18.15
C ALA A 184 9.28 7.68 -18.83
N VAL A 185 8.33 7.14 -18.07
CA VAL A 185 7.27 6.25 -18.58
C VAL A 185 5.89 6.91 -18.63
N ALA A 186 5.78 8.19 -18.24
CA ALA A 186 4.53 8.94 -18.29
C ALA A 186 4.32 9.61 -19.66
N ASN A 187 3.06 9.80 -20.06
CA ASN A 187 2.73 10.56 -21.27
C ASN A 187 2.91 12.08 -21.07
N TYR A 188 2.76 12.56 -19.84
CA TYR A 188 2.92 13.97 -19.49
C TYR A 188 3.52 14.12 -18.10
N ILE A 189 4.26 15.22 -17.88
CA ILE A 189 4.77 15.59 -16.56
C ILE A 189 4.07 16.89 -16.15
N THR A 190 3.34 16.86 -15.04
CA THR A 190 2.67 18.04 -14.47
C THR A 190 3.56 18.76 -13.44
N LEU A 191 3.04 19.81 -12.80
CA LEU A 191 3.74 20.50 -11.71
C LEU A 191 3.92 19.56 -10.50
N ASP A 192 4.76 19.94 -9.54
CA ASP A 192 4.90 19.18 -8.30
C ASP A 192 3.71 19.38 -7.35
N VAL A 193 3.75 18.65 -6.24
CA VAL A 193 2.72 18.69 -5.20
C VAL A 193 2.53 20.07 -4.56
N ASP A 194 3.60 20.85 -4.39
CA ASP A 194 3.56 22.20 -3.78
C ASP A 194 3.00 23.26 -4.74
N HIS A 195 2.99 22.96 -6.04
CA HIS A 195 2.48 23.82 -7.10
C HIS A 195 1.18 23.30 -7.72
N SER A 196 0.38 22.53 -6.97
CA SER A 196 -0.94 22.04 -7.39
C SER A 196 -0.93 21.19 -8.68
N GLY A 197 0.08 20.34 -8.85
CA GLY A 197 0.26 19.51 -10.06
C GLY A 197 -0.95 18.67 -10.48
N VAL A 198 -1.67 18.09 -9.53
CA VAL A 198 -2.90 17.33 -9.81
C VAL A 198 -3.96 18.23 -10.45
N ALA A 199 -4.21 19.41 -9.86
CA ALA A 199 -5.19 20.37 -10.37
C ALA A 199 -4.79 20.90 -11.75
N ALA A 200 -3.50 21.18 -11.97
CA ALA A 200 -2.98 21.60 -13.27
C ALA A 200 -3.17 20.54 -14.36
N ALA A 201 -3.00 19.25 -14.03
CA ALA A 201 -3.25 18.16 -14.96
C ALA A 201 -4.75 18.03 -15.29
N ILE A 202 -5.63 18.07 -14.29
CA ILE A 202 -7.08 18.01 -14.50
C ILE A 202 -7.55 19.18 -15.38
N ASN A 203 -7.15 20.41 -15.08
CA ASN A 203 -7.48 21.60 -15.86
C ASN A 203 -6.98 21.56 -17.31
N ARG A 204 -5.97 20.74 -17.60
CA ARG A 204 -5.40 20.65 -18.94
C ARG A 204 -6.12 19.62 -19.81
N PHE A 205 -6.59 18.53 -19.21
CA PHE A 205 -7.05 17.35 -19.96
C PHE A 205 -8.55 17.07 -19.82
N LEU A 206 -9.21 17.59 -18.79
CA LEU A 206 -10.61 17.26 -18.47
C LEU A 206 -11.56 18.47 -18.43
N LEU A 207 -11.05 19.69 -18.26
CA LEU A 207 -11.83 20.93 -18.19
C LEU A 207 -11.43 21.88 -19.33
#